data_AF-B0N7M4-F1
#
_entry.id   AF-B0N7M4-F1
#
_cell.length_a   1.000
_cell.length_b   1.000
_cell.length_c   1.000
_cell.angle_alpha   90.00
_cell.angle_beta   90.00
_cell.angle_gamma   90.00
#
_symmetry.space_group_name_H-M   'P 1'
#
loop_
_entity.id
_entity.type
_entity.pdbx_description
1 polymer ?
#
loop_
_entity_poly.entity_id
_entity_poly.type
_entity_poly.pdbx_seq_one_letter_code
_entity_poly.pdbx_strand_id
1 'polypeptide(L)'
;MTYDGINLNSFYLVRGNNDFGNIPDELFITIDDLKFYIVHGHRYDVDYNLDYLTHIAKEKGADIVCFGHTHRPYYDFHEGITFINPGSVCYPRGQYRNPTYCIFDTKTKKSTFYDVTTLEPCDPFSPMERPKRKEPFYKKWFK
;
A
#
# COMPACT_ATOMS: atom_id res chain seq x y z
N MET A 1 -12.22 -15.63 -11.60
CA MET A 1 -11.58 -16.91 -11.22
C MET A 1 -11.75 -17.05 -9.72
N THR A 2 -12.44 -18.09 -9.24
CA THR A 2 -12.75 -18.29 -7.82
C THR A 2 -11.67 -19.13 -7.18
N TYR A 3 -10.89 -18.52 -6.28
CA TYR A 3 -10.03 -19.24 -5.35
C TYR A 3 -10.94 -19.78 -4.22
N ASP A 4 -11.05 -21.11 -4.14
CA ASP A 4 -11.49 -21.86 -2.95
C ASP A 4 -12.90 -21.60 -2.38
N GLY A 5 -13.93 -21.60 -3.22
CA GLY A 5 -15.32 -21.82 -2.75
C GLY A 5 -15.97 -20.67 -1.98
N ILE A 6 -15.28 -19.54 -1.82
CA ILE A 6 -15.88 -18.29 -1.35
C ILE A 6 -16.14 -17.41 -2.57
N ASN A 7 -17.40 -17.23 -2.94
CA ASN A 7 -17.79 -16.26 -3.96
C ASN A 7 -17.81 -14.86 -3.33
N LEU A 8 -16.63 -14.23 -3.20
CA LEU A 8 -16.53 -12.83 -2.82
C LEU A 8 -16.78 -11.98 -4.04
N ASN A 9 -18.04 -11.57 -4.22
CA ASN A 9 -18.37 -10.50 -5.16
C ASN A 9 -17.49 -9.27 -4.84
N SER A 10 -16.91 -8.67 -5.87
CA SER A 10 -16.06 -7.47 -5.77
C SER A 10 -14.73 -7.68 -5.03
N PHE A 11 -14.16 -8.89 -5.06
CA PHE A 11 -12.78 -9.15 -4.64
C PHE A 11 -11.83 -9.22 -5.84
N TYR A 12 -10.84 -8.34 -5.85
CA TYR A 12 -9.84 -8.23 -6.90
C TYR A 12 -8.46 -8.53 -6.32
N LEU A 13 -7.71 -9.40 -6.96
CA LEU A 13 -6.34 -9.72 -6.56
C LEU A 13 -5.41 -9.77 -7.77
N VAL A 14 -4.14 -9.46 -7.53
CA VAL A 14 -3.05 -9.56 -8.49
C VAL A 14 -1.92 -10.37 -7.89
N ARG A 15 -1.09 -10.97 -8.75
CA ARG A 15 -0.04 -11.89 -8.36
C ARG A 15 1.13 -11.16 -7.71
N GLY A 16 1.47 -11.54 -6.49
CA GLY A 16 2.72 -11.18 -5.83
C GLY A 16 3.90 -12.02 -6.29
N ASN A 17 5.11 -11.53 -6.06
CA ASN A 17 6.35 -12.25 -6.41
C ASN A 17 6.54 -13.58 -5.65
N ASN A 18 5.78 -13.79 -4.57
CA ASN A 18 5.76 -15.01 -3.77
C ASN A 18 4.48 -15.84 -3.99
N ASP A 19 3.61 -15.45 -4.92
CA ASP A 19 2.38 -16.18 -5.24
C ASP A 19 2.60 -17.07 -6.46
N PHE A 20 2.50 -18.39 -6.28
CA PHE A 20 2.80 -19.39 -7.33
C PHE A 20 1.54 -19.92 -8.05
N GLY A 21 0.37 -19.39 -7.73
CA GLY A 21 -0.91 -19.77 -8.33
C GLY A 21 -1.18 -19.13 -9.69
N ASN A 22 -2.26 -19.57 -10.34
CA ASN A 22 -2.78 -18.95 -11.57
C ASN A 22 -3.55 -17.66 -11.21
N ILE A 23 -2.81 -16.57 -10.99
CA ILE A 23 -3.31 -15.25 -10.58
C ILE A 23 -2.84 -14.24 -11.63
N PRO A 24 -3.69 -13.29 -12.08
CA PRO A 24 -3.29 -12.26 -13.04
C PRO A 24 -2.19 -11.36 -12.46
N ASP A 25 -1.24 -10.94 -13.31
CA ASP A 25 -0.16 -10.02 -12.91
C ASP A 25 -0.65 -8.58 -12.65
N GLU A 26 -1.67 -8.18 -13.40
CA GLU A 26 -2.25 -6.85 -13.36
C GLU A 26 -3.76 -6.92 -13.57
N LEU A 27 -4.47 -5.91 -13.07
CA LEU A 27 -5.86 -5.68 -13.37
C LEU A 27 -6.07 -4.23 -13.77
N PHE A 28 -6.93 -4.01 -14.77
CA PHE A 28 -7.43 -2.70 -15.12
C PHE A 28 -8.95 -2.75 -15.13
N ILE A 29 -9.57 -2.06 -14.18
CA ILE A 29 -11.00 -2.15 -13.90
C ILE A 29 -11.60 -0.78 -13.67
N THR A 30 -12.91 -0.66 -13.85
CA THR A 30 -13.65 0.58 -13.55
C THR A 30 -14.58 0.35 -12.37
N ILE A 31 -14.49 1.21 -11.36
CA ILE A 31 -15.36 1.22 -10.18
C ILE A 31 -15.83 2.66 -9.98
N ASP A 32 -17.15 2.88 -9.93
CA ASP A 32 -17.74 4.22 -9.78
C ASP A 32 -17.16 5.26 -10.77
N ASP A 33 -17.09 4.88 -12.05
CA ASP A 33 -16.53 5.67 -13.16
C ASP A 33 -15.03 6.03 -13.03
N LEU A 34 -14.33 5.49 -12.03
CA LEU A 34 -12.89 5.64 -11.86
C LEU A 34 -12.14 4.41 -12.37
N LYS A 35 -11.08 4.63 -13.13
CA LYS A 35 -10.23 3.59 -13.70
C LYS A 35 -9.09 3.24 -12.74
N PHE A 36 -9.15 2.03 -12.20
CA PHE A 36 -8.13 1.48 -11.31
C PHE A 36 -7.17 0.62 -12.10
N TYR A 37 -5.88 0.91 -11.95
CA TYR A 37 -4.80 0.02 -12.35
C TYR A 37 -4.17 -0.62 -11.12
N ILE A 38 -4.19 -1.95 -11.05
CA ILE A 38 -3.78 -2.71 -9.87
C ILE A 38 -2.64 -3.63 -10.27
N VAL A 39 -1.53 -3.58 -9.53
CA VAL A 39 -0.33 -4.40 -9.73
C VAL A 39 0.30 -4.74 -8.38
N HIS A 40 1.08 -5.82 -8.27
CA HIS A 40 1.89 -5.99 -7.04
C HIS A 40 3.05 -5.01 -6.97
N GLY A 41 3.68 -4.69 -8.11
CA GLY A 41 4.80 -3.73 -8.20
C GLY A 41 6.18 -4.36 -8.44
N HIS A 42 6.38 -5.65 -8.17
CA HIS A 42 7.67 -6.35 -8.35
C HIS A 42 8.22 -6.38 -9.80
N ARG A 43 7.40 -6.01 -10.79
CA ARG A 43 7.75 -5.92 -12.21
C ARG A 43 7.87 -4.48 -12.70
N TYR A 44 7.81 -3.52 -11.78
CA TYR A 44 7.59 -2.09 -12.07
C TYR A 44 8.62 -1.17 -11.38
N ASP A 45 9.74 -1.72 -10.91
CA ASP A 45 10.86 -0.98 -10.29
C ASP A 45 10.48 -0.10 -9.08
N VAL A 46 9.35 -0.41 -8.44
CA VAL A 46 8.76 0.40 -7.34
C VAL A 46 9.63 0.46 -6.08
N ASP A 47 10.66 -0.38 -5.95
CA ASP A 47 11.66 -0.27 -4.89
C ASP A 47 12.58 0.95 -5.08
N TYR A 48 12.74 1.43 -6.31
CA TYR A 48 13.61 2.54 -6.66
C TYR A 48 12.82 3.84 -6.86
N ASN A 49 11.87 3.85 -7.80
CA ASN A 49 11.00 4.98 -8.09
C ASN A 49 9.70 4.52 -8.77
N LEU A 50 8.78 5.45 -9.04
CA LEU A 50 7.50 5.16 -9.69
C LEU A 50 7.46 5.54 -11.17
N ASP A 51 8.58 5.91 -11.79
CA ASP A 51 8.60 6.50 -13.14
C ASP A 51 8.00 5.53 -14.17
N TYR A 52 8.46 4.28 -14.15
CA TYR A 52 7.97 3.25 -15.06
C TYR A 52 6.48 2.92 -14.82
N LEU A 53 6.07 2.76 -13.55
CA LEU A 53 4.67 2.53 -13.21
C LEU A 53 3.77 3.69 -13.65
N THR A 54 4.24 4.92 -13.47
CA THR A 54 3.55 6.16 -13.85
C THR A 54 3.36 6.23 -15.36
N HIS A 55 4.39 5.91 -16.12
CA HIS A 55 4.32 5.87 -17.58
C HIS A 55 3.22 4.91 -18.06
N ILE A 56 3.21 3.68 -17.56
CA ILE A 56 2.19 2.67 -17.94
C ILE A 56 0.79 3.09 -17.47
N ALA A 57 0.66 3.64 -16.26
CA ALA A 57 -0.62 4.12 -15.74
C ALA A 57 -1.21 5.23 -16.61
N LYS A 58 -0.38 6.17 -17.08
CA LYS A 58 -0.77 7.22 -18.03
C LYS A 58 -1.21 6.66 -19.37
N GLU A 59 -0.46 5.72 -19.95
CA GLU A 59 -0.83 5.10 -21.22
C GLU A 59 -2.18 4.38 -21.14
N LYS A 60 -2.47 3.74 -20.01
CA LYS A 60 -3.77 3.10 -19.74
C LYS A 60 -4.87 4.13 -19.41
N GLY A 61 -4.51 5.38 -19.11
CA GLY A 61 -5.44 6.42 -18.66
C GLY A 61 -6.07 6.08 -17.31
N ALA A 62 -5.26 5.58 -16.37
CA ALA A 62 -5.70 5.26 -15.01
C ALA A 62 -5.93 6.52 -14.18
N ASP A 63 -6.97 6.51 -13.34
CA ASP A 63 -7.21 7.55 -12.35
C ASP A 63 -6.54 7.19 -11.01
N ILE A 64 -6.51 5.89 -10.68
CA ILE A 64 -5.94 5.36 -9.44
C ILE A 64 -5.03 4.18 -9.75
N VAL A 65 -3.87 4.17 -9.11
CA VAL A 65 -2.92 3.05 -9.13
C VAL A 65 -2.80 2.46 -7.73
N CYS A 66 -3.16 1.19 -7.59
CA CYS A 66 -2.95 0.41 -6.38
C CYS A 66 -1.74 -0.51 -6.58
N PHE A 67 -0.74 -0.38 -5.71
CA PHE A 67 0.46 -1.21 -5.76
C PHE A 67 0.94 -1.67 -4.38
N GLY A 68 1.91 -2.58 -4.36
CA GLY A 68 2.43 -3.20 -3.14
C GLY A 68 3.94 -3.37 -3.18
N HIS A 69 4.40 -4.60 -2.92
CA HIS A 69 5.80 -5.03 -2.94
C HIS A 69 6.75 -4.43 -1.88
N THR A 70 6.79 -3.12 -1.71
CA THR A 70 7.77 -2.44 -0.84
C THR A 70 7.47 -2.62 0.66
N HIS A 71 6.20 -2.94 0.99
CA HIS A 71 5.63 -2.98 2.35
C HIS A 71 5.68 -1.64 3.10
N ARG A 72 5.93 -0.53 2.40
CA ARG A 72 5.97 0.82 2.96
C ARG A 72 4.69 1.54 2.54
N PRO A 73 3.88 2.06 3.49
CA PRO A 73 2.77 2.93 3.13
C PRO A 73 3.25 4.05 2.21
N TYR A 74 2.53 4.26 1.11
CA TYR A 74 2.83 5.28 0.13
C TYR A 74 1.52 5.89 -0.35
N TYR A 75 1.49 7.21 -0.43
CA TYR A 75 0.41 7.96 -1.04
C TYR A 75 1.03 9.12 -1.79
N ASP A 76 0.66 9.28 -3.05
CA ASP A 76 0.97 10.47 -3.81
C ASP A 76 -0.15 10.78 -4.79
N PHE A 77 -0.30 12.06 -5.12
CA PHE A 77 -1.15 12.51 -6.20
C PHE A 77 -0.32 13.40 -7.11
N HIS A 78 0.08 12.84 -8.25
CA HIS A 78 0.83 13.56 -9.24
C HIS A 78 0.30 13.25 -10.64
N GLU A 79 0.38 14.25 -11.51
CA GLU A 79 0.00 14.12 -12.93
C GLU A 79 -1.43 13.62 -13.16
N GLY A 80 -2.34 13.93 -12.22
CA GLY A 80 -3.75 13.55 -12.27
C GLY A 80 -4.06 12.13 -11.80
N ILE A 81 -3.07 11.39 -11.30
CA ILE A 81 -3.20 9.98 -10.88
C ILE A 81 -2.95 9.88 -9.37
N THR A 82 -3.81 9.14 -8.68
CA THR A 82 -3.62 8.80 -7.25
C THR A 82 -2.87 7.48 -7.14
N PHE A 83 -1.70 7.48 -6.50
CA PHE A 83 -0.90 6.29 -6.22
C PHE A 83 -1.07 5.87 -4.77
N ILE A 84 -1.38 4.59 -4.53
CA ILE A 84 -1.62 4.03 -3.20
C ILE A 84 -0.84 2.74 -3.04
N ASN A 85 0.07 2.72 -2.06
CA ASN A 85 0.58 1.51 -1.44
C ASN A 85 0.05 1.45 -0.01
N PRO A 86 -0.82 0.48 0.33
CA PRO A 86 -1.40 0.40 1.67
C PRO A 86 -0.37 0.04 2.75
N GLY A 87 0.84 -0.37 2.37
CA GLY A 87 1.83 -0.95 3.26
C GLY A 87 1.69 -2.47 3.31
N SER A 88 1.82 -3.04 4.51
CA SER A 88 1.67 -4.48 4.70
C SER A 88 0.88 -4.78 5.96
N VAL A 89 -0.11 -5.67 5.85
CA VAL A 89 -0.92 -6.14 6.97
C VAL A 89 -0.18 -7.15 7.87
N CYS A 90 0.97 -7.66 7.43
CA CYS A 90 1.75 -8.65 8.19
C CYS A 90 3.22 -8.29 8.39
N TYR A 91 3.84 -7.55 7.47
CA TYR A 91 5.28 -7.30 7.49
C TYR A 91 5.63 -5.85 7.15
N PRO A 92 5.19 -4.87 7.95
CA PRO A 92 5.37 -3.44 7.68
C PRO A 92 6.84 -3.04 7.59
N ARG A 93 7.16 -2.11 6.68
CA ARG A 93 8.49 -1.54 6.48
C ARG A 93 8.40 -0.01 6.42
N GLY A 94 9.56 0.65 6.55
CA GLY A 94 9.65 2.11 6.49
C GLY A 94 9.63 2.76 7.87
N GLN A 95 9.20 4.02 7.94
CA GLN A 95 9.18 4.76 9.21
C GLN A 95 8.04 4.28 10.12
N TYR A 96 6.88 4.00 9.53
CA TYR A 96 5.71 3.52 10.25
C TYR A 96 5.80 2.00 10.39
N ARG A 97 5.93 1.53 11.63
CA ARG A 97 6.25 0.12 11.93
C ARG A 97 5.04 -0.75 12.24
N ASN A 98 3.83 -0.20 12.18
CA ASN A 98 2.62 -0.97 12.43
C ASN A 98 1.99 -1.45 11.11
N PRO A 99 1.31 -2.60 11.12
CA PRO A 99 0.58 -3.09 9.96
C PRO A 99 -0.52 -2.13 9.53
N THR A 100 -0.69 -1.96 8.22
CA THR A 100 -1.57 -0.92 7.65
C THR A 100 -2.40 -1.43 6.49
N TYR A 101 -3.55 -0.79 6.29
CA TYR A 101 -4.34 -0.84 5.07
C TYR A 101 -4.88 0.55 4.73
N CYS A 102 -5.41 0.74 3.52
CA CYS A 102 -5.98 1.99 3.06
C CYS A 102 -7.41 1.79 2.58
N ILE A 103 -8.30 2.73 2.94
CA ILE A 103 -9.63 2.87 2.35
C ILE A 103 -9.61 4.10 1.44
N PHE A 104 -9.98 3.91 0.18
CA PHE A 104 -10.21 4.99 -0.77
C PHE A 104 -11.70 5.15 -1.00
N ASP A 105 -12.23 6.33 -0.71
CA ASP A 105 -13.62 6.70 -0.99
C ASP A 105 -13.71 7.23 -2.43
N THR A 106 -14.40 6.51 -3.31
CA THR A 106 -14.55 6.87 -4.74
C THR A 106 -15.33 8.14 -4.97
N LYS A 107 -16.24 8.52 -4.06
CA LYS A 107 -17.07 9.72 -4.19
C LYS A 107 -16.30 10.97 -3.77
N THR A 108 -15.60 10.89 -2.64
CA THR A 108 -14.82 12.03 -2.12
C THR A 108 -13.38 12.06 -2.64
N LYS A 109 -12.94 10.99 -3.30
CA LYS A 109 -11.55 10.73 -3.74
C LYS A 109 -10.54 10.82 -2.60
N LYS A 110 -10.96 10.49 -1.38
CA LYS A 110 -10.12 10.56 -0.17
C LYS A 110 -9.53 9.19 0.16
N SER A 111 -8.21 9.13 0.33
CA SER A 111 -7.51 7.99 0.93
C SER A 111 -7.37 8.19 2.44
N THR A 112 -7.68 7.15 3.21
CA THR A 112 -7.44 7.11 4.67
C THR A 112 -6.74 5.81 5.03
N PHE A 113 -5.62 5.92 5.73
CA PHE A 113 -4.85 4.77 6.22
C PHE A 113 -5.31 4.39 7.62
N TYR A 114 -5.28 3.11 7.92
CA TYR A 114 -5.71 2.52 9.19
C TYR A 114 -4.63 1.57 9.70
N ASP A 115 -4.42 1.57 11.02
CA ASP A 115 -3.64 0.55 11.70
C ASP A 115 -4.49 -0.71 11.84
N VAL A 116 -4.00 -1.85 11.35
CA VAL A 116 -4.75 -3.12 11.37
C VAL A 116 -5.00 -3.60 12.81
N THR A 117 -4.15 -3.22 13.75
CA THR A 117 -4.20 -3.67 15.14
C THR A 117 -5.27 -2.92 15.93
N THR A 118 -5.33 -1.60 15.75
CA THR A 118 -6.28 -0.74 16.49
C THR A 118 -7.58 -0.52 15.72
N LEU A 119 -7.58 -0.72 14.40
CA LEU A 119 -8.65 -0.38 13.47
C LEU A 119 -8.98 1.13 13.44
N GLU A 120 -8.08 1.96 13.96
CA GLU A 120 -8.22 3.41 13.98
C GLU A 120 -7.45 4.06 12.83
N PRO A 121 -7.90 5.23 12.33
CA PRO A 121 -7.15 6.00 11.36
C PRO A 121 -5.74 6.31 11.86
N CYS A 122 -4.75 6.17 10.99
CA CYS A 122 -3.36 6.48 11.27
C CYS A 122 -2.78 7.40 10.20
N ASP A 123 -1.77 8.18 10.59
CA ASP A 123 -0.90 8.87 9.64
C ASP A 123 0.47 8.17 9.57
N PRO A 124 0.69 7.28 8.58
CA PRO A 124 1.97 6.60 8.43
C PRO A 124 3.09 7.51 7.89
N PHE A 125 2.76 8.73 7.47
CA PHE A 125 3.67 9.71 6.89
C PHE A 125 4.18 10.71 7.94
N SER A 126 3.48 10.83 9.06
CA SER A 126 3.97 11.57 10.23
C SER A 126 5.20 10.90 10.86
N PRO A 127 6.23 11.66 11.27
CA PRO A 127 7.38 11.11 11.96
C PRO A 127 6.95 10.40 13.24
N MET A 128 7.23 9.09 13.36
CA MET A 128 7.00 8.38 14.63
C MET A 128 7.88 8.99 15.73
N GLU A 129 7.28 9.35 16.86
CA GLU A 129 8.03 9.66 18.07
C GLU A 129 8.90 8.46 18.43
N ARG A 130 10.22 8.62 18.35
CA ARG A 130 11.14 7.57 18.83
C ARG A 130 10.91 7.43 20.34
N PRO A 131 10.64 6.22 20.87
CA PRO A 131 10.62 6.04 22.31
C PRO A 131 11.97 6.51 22.84
N LYS A 132 11.94 7.42 23.84
CA LYS A 132 13.16 7.91 24.50
C LYS A 132 14.00 6.70 24.87
N ARG A 133 15.24 6.62 24.36
CA ARG A 133 16.19 5.59 24.80
C ARG A 133 16.22 5.65 26.33
N LYS A 134 15.76 4.57 27.00
CA LYS A 134 15.94 4.45 28.44
C LYS A 134 17.44 4.59 28.71
N GLU A 135 17.82 5.43 29.67
CA GLU A 135 19.22 5.52 30.06
C GLU A 135 19.72 4.11 30.40
N PRO A 136 20.90 3.71 29.87
CA PRO A 136 21.46 2.42 30.20
C PRO A 136 21.62 2.30 31.72
N PHE A 137 21.17 1.17 32.29
CA PHE A 137 21.11 0.98 33.74
C PHE A 137 22.47 1.22 34.43
N TYR A 138 23.58 0.96 33.73
CA TYR A 138 24.94 1.11 34.26
C TYR A 138 25.35 2.57 34.52
N LYS A 139 24.71 3.57 33.89
CA LYS A 139 25.01 4.99 34.17
C LYS A 139 24.59 5.46 35.57
N LYS A 140 23.76 4.68 36.28
CA LYS A 140 23.42 4.95 37.69
C LYS A 140 24.51 4.55 38.68
N TRP A 141 25.49 3.75 38.26
CA TRP A 141 26.51 3.16 39.14
C TRP A 141 27.86 3.89 39.12
N PHE A 142 27.99 4.93 38.28
CA PHE A 142 29.21 5.74 38.15
C PHE A 142 28.98 7.21 38.54
N LYS A 143 28.10 7.46 39.51
CA LYS A 143 27.95 8.79 40.14
C LYS A 143 28.63 8.81 41.50
#